data_AF-A0A323TS31-F1
#
_entry.id   AF-A0A323TS31-F1
#
_cell.length_a   1.000
_cell.length_b   1.000
_cell.length_c   1.000
_cell.angle_alpha   90.00
_cell.angle_beta   90.00
_cell.angle_gamma   90.00
#
_symmetry.space_group_name_H-M   'P 1'
#
loop_
_entity.id
_entity.type
_entity.pdbx_description
1 polymer ?
#
loop_
_entity_poly.entity_id
_entity_poly.type
_entity_poly.pdbx_seq_one_letter_code
_entity_poly.pdbx_strand_id
1 'polypeptide(L)' 'MLSEFDLPSLAVRKQIAEAVDIIIQQTLLKDGSRKITRITKVVGIDSDEILLQDLFLFKEKSTTDGRGNLRGVSWFRSM' A
#
# COMPACT_ATOMS: atom_id res chain seq x y z
N MET A 1 14.12 -8.41 35.64
CA MET A 1 13.71 -7.39 34.67
C MET A 1 13.76 -8.04 33.30
N LEU A 2 12.62 -8.23 32.64
CA LEU A 2 12.58 -8.51 31.21
C LEU A 2 12.42 -7.15 30.54
N SER A 3 13.55 -6.44 30.42
CA SER A 3 13.66 -5.33 29.49
C SER A 3 13.84 -5.90 28.09
N GLU A 4 13.53 -5.05 27.11
CA GLU A 4 13.59 -5.32 25.67
C GLU A 4 12.39 -6.09 25.13
N PHE A 5 11.41 -5.29 24.70
CA PHE A 5 10.49 -5.62 23.62
C PHE A 5 11.30 -6.14 22.43
N ASP A 6 11.60 -7.44 22.41
CA ASP A 6 11.96 -8.11 21.19
C ASP A 6 10.75 -7.96 20.27
N LEU A 7 10.93 -7.18 19.21
CA LEU A 7 9.99 -7.09 18.11
C LEU A 7 9.48 -8.50 17.78
N PRO A 8 8.22 -8.62 17.34
CA PRO A 8 7.56 -9.92 17.21
C PRO A 8 8.50 -10.94 16.58
N SER A 9 8.67 -12.08 17.26
CA SER A 9 9.55 -13.16 16.79
C SER A 9 9.30 -13.43 15.31
N LEU A 10 10.29 -13.91 14.56
CA LEU A 10 10.15 -14.20 13.12
C LEU A 10 8.84 -14.94 12.80
N ALA A 11 8.39 -15.81 13.70
CA ALA A 11 7.10 -16.49 13.63
C ALA A 11 5.88 -15.54 13.59
N VAL A 12 5.84 -14.50 14.43
CA VAL A 12 4.78 -13.50 14.44
C VAL A 12 4.83 -12.62 13.19
N ARG A 13 6.03 -12.23 12.71
CA ARG A 13 6.15 -11.51 11.43
C ARG A 13 5.62 -12.33 10.26
N LYS A 14 5.93 -13.63 10.23
CA LYS A 14 5.36 -14.56 9.25
C LYS A 14 3.84 -14.64 9.35
N GLN A 15 3.29 -14.79 10.56
CA GLN A 15 1.83 -14.85 10.75
C GLN A 15 1.13 -13.57 10.29
N ILE A 16 1.70 -12.39 10.56
CA ILE A 16 1.12 -11.12 10.10
C ILE A 16 1.21 -11.02 8.57
N ALA A 17 2.33 -11.40 7.96
CA ALA A 17 2.50 -11.37 6.51
C ALA A 17 1.55 -12.33 5.78
N GLU A 18 1.29 -13.51 6.35
CA GLU A 18 0.32 -14.47 5.81
C GLU A 18 -1.14 -14.04 6.02
N ALA A 19 -1.44 -13.28 7.07
CA ALA A 19 -2.80 -12.84 7.38
C ALA A 19 -3.27 -11.63 6.55
N VAL A 20 -2.37 -10.96 5.82
CA VAL A 20 -2.68 -9.75 5.05
C VAL A 20 -2.54 -10.05 3.57
N ASP A 21 -3.65 -10.08 2.82
CA ASP A 21 -3.62 -10.31 1.37
C ASP A 21 -3.36 -9.03 0.55
N ILE A 22 -4.00 -7.93 0.94
CA ILE A 22 -4.06 -6.68 0.17
C ILE A 22 -3.89 -5.48 1.13
N ILE A 23 -3.06 -4.52 0.72
CA ILE A 23 -2.89 -3.23 1.37
C ILE A 23 -3.48 -2.16 0.45
N ILE A 24 -4.41 -1.36 0.98
CA ILE A 24 -4.99 -0.20 0.26
C ILE A 24 -4.47 1.07 0.90
N GLN A 25 -3.64 1.81 0.15
CA GLN A 25 -3.14 3.11 0.58
C GLN A 25 -4.11 4.20 0.12
N GLN A 26 -4.63 4.96 1.08
CA GLN A 26 -5.45 6.15 0.83
C GLN A 26 -4.65 7.40 1.18
N THR A 27 -4.70 8.43 0.33
CA THR A 27 -4.03 9.72 0.57
C THR A 27 -5.03 10.87 0.40
N LEU A 28 -4.90 11.90 1.23
CA LEU A 28 -5.57 13.18 1.03
C LEU A 28 -4.73 13.98 0.03
N LEU A 29 -5.30 14.29 -1.13
CA LEU A 29 -4.62 15.05 -2.16
C LEU A 29 -4.69 16.56 -1.89
N LYS A 30 -3.93 17.35 -2.65
CA LYS A 30 -3.84 18.81 -2.49
C LYS A 30 -5.17 19.53 -2.71
N ASP A 31 -6.07 18.93 -3.48
CA ASP A 31 -7.43 19.42 -3.70
C ASP A 31 -8.41 19.08 -2.55
N GLY A 32 -7.93 18.44 -1.49
CA GLY A 32 -8.74 18.01 -0.35
C GLY A 32 -9.53 16.71 -0.60
N SER A 33 -9.39 16.08 -1.77
CA SER A 33 -10.04 14.81 -2.06
C SER A 33 -9.25 13.63 -1.47
N ARG A 34 -9.94 12.61 -0.97
CA ARG A 34 -9.31 11.34 -0.57
C ARG A 34 -9.34 10.39 -1.75
N LYS A 35 -8.17 9.87 -2.14
CA LYS A 35 -8.07 8.87 -3.21
C LYS A 35 -7.23 7.68 -2.78
N ILE A 36 -7.60 6.51 -3.27
CA ILE A 36 -6.73 5.34 -3.23
C ILE A 36 -5.55 5.64 -4.16
N THR A 37 -4.35 5.67 -3.59
CA THR A 37 -3.12 5.96 -4.33
C THR A 37 -2.38 4.69 -4.71
N ARG A 38 -2.58 3.61 -3.94
CA ARG A 38 -1.93 2.33 -4.20
C ARG A 38 -2.79 1.17 -3.71
N ILE A 39 -2.83 0.11 -4.51
CA ILE A 39 -3.30 -1.21 -4.06
C ILE A 39 -2.13 -2.15 -4.23
N THR A 40 -1.67 -2.74 -3.14
CA THR A 40 -0.50 -3.60 -3.09
C THR A 40 -0.92 -4.98 -2.59
N LYS A 41 -0.59 -6.02 -3.35
CA LYS A 41 -0.71 -7.40 -2.92
C LYS A 41 0.49 -7.78 -2.07
N VAL A 42 0.25 -8.43 -0.95
CA VAL A 42 1.29 -9.14 -0.22
C VAL A 42 1.50 -10.48 -0.90
N VAL A 43 2.71 -10.71 -1.39
CA VAL A 43 3.06 -11.94 -2.12
C VAL A 43 3.49 -13.04 -1.15
N GLY A 44 4.12 -12.64 -0.05
CA GLY A 44 4.59 -13.54 0.99
C GLY A 44 5.75 -12.92 1.76
N ILE A 45 6.57 -13.77 2.35
CA ILE A 45 7.76 -13.38 3.11
C ILE A 45 8.94 -14.23 2.64
N ASP A 46 10.06 -13.59 2.33
CA ASP A 46 11.32 -14.26 2.04
C ASP A 46 12.35 -13.90 3.11
N SER A 47 12.87 -14.93 3.78
CA SER A 47 13.78 -14.86 4.92
C SER A 47 13.21 -14.05 6.11
N ASP A 48 13.12 -12.73 5.97
CA ASP A 48 12.51 -11.79 6.93
C ASP A 48 11.90 -10.55 6.25
N GLU A 49 11.89 -10.50 4.91
CA GLU A 49 11.37 -9.37 4.13
C GLU A 49 9.99 -9.69 3.55
N ILE A 50 9.03 -8.80 3.77
CA ILE A 50 7.70 -8.92 3.17
C ILE A 50 7.79 -8.53 1.69
N LEU A 51 7.44 -9.48 0.83
CA LEU A 51 7.39 -9.28 -0.61
C LEU A 51 6.06 -8.63 -1.00
N LEU A 52 6.14 -7.52 -1.73
CA LEU A 52 4.99 -6.71 -2.12
C LEU A 52 4.93 -6.54 -3.64
N GLN A 53 3.73 -6.60 -4.19
CA GLN A 53 3.48 -6.34 -5.60
C GLN A 53 2.36 -5.30 -5.76
N ASP A 54 2.69 -4.16 -6.37
CA ASP A 54 1.68 -3.14 -6.67
C ASP A 54 0.77 -3.58 -7.83
N LEU A 55 -0.52 -3.70 -7.53
CA LEU A 55 -1.58 -4.01 -8.50
C LEU A 55 -2.14 -2.75 -9.15
N PHE A 56 -2.16 -1.66 -8.39
CA PHE A 56 -2.69 -0.37 -8.81
C PHE A 56 -1.78 0.75 -8.33
N LEU A 57 -1.51 1.70 -9.21
CA LEU A 57 -0.85 2.96 -8.89
C LEU A 57 -1.69 4.11 -9.44
N PHE A 58 -2.05 5.03 -8.55
CA PHE A 58 -2.63 6.30 -8.94
C PHE A 58 -1.53 7.20 -9.49
N LYS A 59 -1.68 7.62 -10.75
CA LYS A 59 -0.85 8.70 -11.31
C LYS A 59 -1.69 9.96 -11.41
N GLU A 60 -1.31 10.97 -10.63
CA GLU A 60 -1.88 12.31 -10.73
C GLU A 60 -1.67 12.86 -12.15
N LYS A 61 -2.74 13.35 -12.77
CA LYS A 61 -2.66 14.13 -14.00
C LYS A 61 -2.39 15.57 -13.61
N SER A 62 -1.58 16.25 -14.40
CA SER A 62 -1.34 17.70 -14.29
C SER A 62 -2.60 18.55 -14.53
N THR A 63 -3.70 17.95 -14.97
CA THR A 63 -4.96 18.63 -15.26
C THR A 63 -5.99 18.36 -14.17
N THR A 64 -6.41 19.42 -13.51
CA THR A 64 -7.61 19.45 -12.68
C THR A 64 -8.86 19.32 -13.55
N ASP A 65 -9.91 18.68 -13.02
CA ASP A 65 -11.20 18.67 -13.70
C ASP A 65 -11.84 20.06 -13.71
N GLY A 66 -12.95 20.23 -14.45
CA GLY A 66 -13.69 21.49 -14.51
C GLY A 66 -14.28 21.97 -13.16
N ARG A 67 -14.06 21.22 -12.07
CA ARG A 67 -14.43 21.56 -10.69
C ARG A 67 -13.22 21.75 -9.78
N GLY A 68 -12.00 21.73 -10.32
CA GLY A 68 -10.76 21.93 -9.56
C GLY A 68 -10.21 20.69 -8.86
N ASN A 69 -10.78 19.50 -9.08
CA ASN A 69 -10.28 18.26 -8.47
C ASN A 69 -9.17 17.63 -9.31
N LEU A 70 -8.15 17.08 -8.65
CA LEU A 70 -7.08 16.32 -9.26
C LEU A 70 -7.63 15.02 -9.84
N ARG A 71 -7.42 14.84 -11.15
CA ARG A 71 -7.70 13.57 -11.82
C ARG A 71 -6.45 12.70 -11.78
N GLY A 72 -6.64 11.39 -11.77
CA GLY A 72 -5.54 10.48 -12.04
C GLY A 72 -5.94 9.39 -13.01
N VAL A 73 -4.95 8.76 -13.62
CA VAL A 73 -5.15 7.53 -14.39
C VAL A 73 -4.71 6.34 -13.57
N SER A 74 -5.55 5.32 -13.60
CA SER A 74 -5.22 4.00 -13.10
C SER A 74 -4.34 3.28 -14.12
N TRP A 75 -3.24 2.72 -13.65
CA TRP A 75 -2.55 1.66 -14.38
C TRP A 75 -2.69 0.39 -13.55
N PHE A 76 -3.47 -0.55 -14.07
CA PHE A 76 -3.40 -1.92 -13.59
C PHE A 76 -2.22 -2.58 -14.30
N ARG A 77 -1.25 -3.07 -13.53
CA ARG A 77 -0.24 -3.95 -14.12
C ARG A 77 -0.93 -5.27 -14.43
N SER A 78 -0.96 -5.65 -15.70
CA SER A 78 -1.33 -7.03 -16.06
C SER A 78 -0.34 -7.95 -15.35
N MET A 79 -0.88 -8.92 -14.61
CA MET A 79 -0.12 -10.05 -14.06
C MET A 79 0.46 -10.90 -15.18
#